data_AF-A0A4R5QA97-F1
#
_entry.id   AF-A0A4R5QA97-F1
#
_cell.length_a   1.000
_cell.length_b   1.000
_cell.length_c   1.000
_cell.angle_alpha   90.00
_cell.angle_beta   90.00
_cell.angle_gamma   90.00
#
_symmetry.space_group_name_H-M   'P 1'
#
loop_
_entity.id
_entity.type
_entity.pdbx_description
1 polymer ?
#
loop_
_entity_poly.entity_id
_entity_poly.type
_entity_poly.pdbx_seq_one_letter_code
_entity_poly.pdbx_strand_id
1 'polypeptide(L)'
;MEAPMGQLNIKDEALIADAKALADLLGTSTTDAIRRAVNDRLARERVGRDEERRLRFERIMAIAKEASKLFPPGTSSDHSDLYDQDGLPR
;
A
#
# COMPACT_ATOMS: atom_id res chain seq x y z
N MET A 1 10.74 17.60 9.99
CA MET A 1 11.06 17.42 8.56
C MET A 1 10.04 18.23 7.78
N GLU A 2 10.48 19.32 7.16
CA GLU A 2 9.65 20.14 6.29
C GLU A 2 9.38 19.35 5.01
N ALA A 3 8.12 19.15 4.64
CA ALA A 3 7.78 18.43 3.40
C ALA A 3 8.32 19.23 2.21
N PRO A 4 8.91 18.60 1.19
CA PRO A 4 9.36 19.34 0.02
C PRO A 4 8.15 20.07 -0.60
N MET A 5 8.24 21.39 -0.71
CA MET A 5 7.27 22.18 -1.47
C MET A 5 7.44 21.88 -2.96
N GLY A 6 6.80 20.79 -3.41
CA GLY A 6 6.70 20.45 -4.82
C GLY A 6 5.73 21.40 -5.52
N GLN A 7 6.17 22.04 -6.60
CA GLN A 7 5.29 22.80 -7.48
C GLN A 7 4.61 21.85 -8.46
N LEU A 8 3.28 21.73 -8.39
CA LEU A 8 2.49 21.00 -9.37
C LEU A 8 2.15 21.96 -10.53
N ASN A 9 2.78 21.76 -11.70
CA ASN A 9 2.48 22.53 -12.91
C ASN A 9 1.64 21.68 -13.86
N ILE A 10 0.40 22.09 -14.08
CA ILE A 10 -0.57 21.42 -14.97
C ILE A 10 -0.71 22.27 -16.22
N LYS A 11 -0.34 21.71 -17.39
CA LYS A 11 -0.48 22.35 -18.71
C LYS A 11 -1.66 21.78 -19.52
N ASP A 12 -2.58 21.11 -18.83
CA ASP A 12 -3.78 20.50 -19.42
C ASP A 12 -4.96 21.44 -19.21
N GLU A 13 -5.46 22.02 -20.30
CA GLU A 13 -6.56 22.99 -20.28
C GLU A 13 -7.87 22.36 -19.83
N ALA A 14 -8.13 21.10 -20.19
CA ALA A 14 -9.36 20.40 -19.81
C ALA A 14 -9.37 20.14 -18.30
N LEU A 15 -8.24 19.68 -17.74
CA LEU A 15 -8.13 19.47 -16.30
C LEU A 15 -8.24 20.78 -15.50
N ILE A 16 -7.70 21.88 -16.03
CA ILE A 16 -7.86 23.21 -15.41
C ILE A 16 -9.32 23.64 -15.43
N ALA A 17 -10.04 23.42 -16.53
CA ALA A 17 -11.47 23.73 -16.65
C ALA A 17 -12.31 22.91 -15.67
N ASP A 18 -12.06 21.60 -15.59
CA ASP A 18 -12.74 20.69 -14.66
C ASP A 18 -12.50 21.08 -13.20
N ALA A 19 -11.26 21.44 -12.85
CA ALA A 19 -10.90 21.86 -11.50
C ALA A 19 -11.60 23.17 -11.09
N LYS A 20 -11.79 24.10 -12.04
CA LYS A 20 -12.57 25.33 -11.80
C LYS A 20 -14.06 25.03 -11.64
N ALA A 21 -14.62 24.23 -12.54
CA ALA A 21 -16.02 23.82 -12.46
C ALA A 21 -16.34 23.09 -11.14
N LEU A 22 -15.44 22.22 -10.69
CA LEU A 22 -15.56 21.57 -9.38
C LEU A 22 -15.52 22.56 -8.22
N ALA A 23 -14.65 23.56 -8.29
CA ALA A 23 -14.56 24.61 -7.27
C ALA A 23 -15.84 25.44 -7.18
N ASP A 24 -16.41 25.80 -8.32
CA ASP A 24 -17.67 26.55 -8.42
C ASP A 24 -18.82 25.74 -7.82
N LEU A 25 -18.92 24.44 -8.13
CA LEU A 25 -19.93 23.55 -7.57
C LEU A 25 -19.80 23.37 -6.05
N LEU A 26 -18.58 23.37 -5.54
CA LEU A 26 -18.31 23.20 -4.11
C LEU A 26 -18.37 24.52 -3.33
N GLY A 27 -18.38 25.67 -4.02
CA GLY A 27 -18.28 27.00 -3.40
C GLY A 27 -16.93 27.23 -2.71
N THR A 28 -15.85 26.67 -3.25
CA THR A 28 -14.50 26.75 -2.67
C THR A 28 -13.48 27.31 -3.66
N SER A 29 -12.21 27.47 -3.26
CA SER A 29 -11.13 27.76 -4.22
C SER A 29 -10.79 26.51 -5.05
N THR A 30 -10.23 26.70 -6.25
CA THR A 30 -9.75 25.60 -7.11
C THR A 30 -8.71 24.72 -6.42
N THR A 31 -7.80 25.33 -5.66
CA THR A 31 -6.80 24.58 -4.87
C THR A 31 -7.45 23.71 -3.81
N ASP A 32 -8.47 24.20 -3.12
CA ASP A 32 -9.17 23.42 -2.09
C ASP A 32 -10.01 22.29 -2.71
N ALA A 33 -10.68 22.56 -3.84
CA ALA A 33 -11.40 21.55 -4.60
C ALA A 33 -10.49 20.39 -5.04
N ILE A 34 -9.33 20.71 -5.64
CA ILE A 34 -8.33 19.71 -6.02
C ILE A 34 -7.82 18.96 -4.79
N ARG A 35 -7.50 19.67 -3.70
CA ARG A 35 -7.01 19.06 -2.45
C ARG A 35 -8.00 18.02 -1.92
N ARG A 36 -9.28 18.38 -1.85
CA ARG A 36 -10.35 17.46 -1.40
C ARG A 36 -10.46 16.26 -2.33
N ALA A 37 -10.55 16.48 -3.64
CA ALA A 37 -10.67 15.40 -4.62
C ALA A 37 -9.49 14.40 -4.53
N VAL A 38 -8.26 14.91 -4.43
CA VAL A 38 -7.05 14.09 -4.30
C VAL A 38 -7.05 13.32 -2.98
N ASN A 39 -7.37 13.97 -1.85
CA ASN A 39 -7.42 13.31 -0.55
C ASN A 39 -8.48 12.22 -0.50
N ASP A 40 -9.68 12.48 -1.02
CA ASP A 40 -10.77 11.50 -1.05
C ASP A 40 -10.43 10.30 -1.93
N ARG A 41 -9.77 10.52 -3.07
CA ARG A 41 -9.31 9.42 -3.92
C ARG A 41 -8.20 8.63 -3.23
N LEU A 42 -7.21 9.30 -2.62
CA LEU A 42 -6.13 8.65 -1.89
C LEU A 42 -6.64 7.81 -0.71
N ALA A 43 -7.61 8.32 0.05
CA ALA A 43 -8.21 7.59 1.16
C ALA A 43 -8.87 6.29 0.66
N ARG A 44 -9.66 6.36 -0.42
CA ARG A 44 -10.29 5.18 -1.03
C ARG A 44 -9.28 4.16 -1.56
N GLU A 45 -8.24 4.63 -2.24
CA GLU A 45 -7.17 3.76 -2.75
C GLU A 45 -6.38 3.08 -1.63
N ARG A 46 -6.09 3.80 -0.54
CA ARG A 46 -5.40 3.22 0.63
C ARG A 46 -6.25 2.13 1.28
N VAL A 47 -7.52 2.41 1.55
CA VAL A 47 -8.45 1.42 2.14
C VAL A 47 -8.57 0.19 1.23
N GLY A 48 -8.72 0.38 -0.08
CA GLY A 48 -8.80 -0.74 -1.03
C GLY A 48 -7.54 -1.61 -1.04
N ARG A 49 -6.36 -0.98 -1.04
CA ARG A 49 -5.07 -1.71 -1.01
C ARG A 49 -4.81 -2.42 0.31
N ASP A 50 -5.18 -1.82 1.43
CA ASP A 50 -5.04 -2.43 2.75
C ASP A 50 -5.97 -3.65 2.88
N GLU A 51 -7.18 -3.54 2.37
CA GLU A 51 -8.13 -4.67 2.30
C GLU A 51 -7.61 -5.80 1.41
N GLU A 52 -7.15 -5.46 0.19
CA GLU A 52 -6.57 -6.44 -0.72
C GLU A 52 -5.37 -7.15 -0.09
N ARG A 53 -4.49 -6.38 0.57
CA ARG A 53 -3.33 -6.92 1.28
C ARG A 53 -3.74 -7.84 2.43
N ARG A 54 -4.76 -7.47 3.21
CA ARG A 54 -5.32 -8.30 4.29
C ARG A 54 -5.88 -9.62 3.74
N LEU A 55 -6.74 -9.56 2.72
CA LEU A 55 -7.32 -10.74 2.07
C LEU A 55 -6.27 -11.65 1.42
N ARG A 56 -5.20 -11.06 0.88
CA ARG A 56 -4.07 -11.82 0.35
C ARG A 56 -3.30 -12.52 1.46
N PHE A 57 -3.01 -11.82 2.56
CA PHE A 57 -2.33 -12.40 3.73
C PHE A 57 -3.14 -13.55 4.32
N GLU A 58 -4.44 -13.36 4.55
CA GLU A 58 -5.34 -14.40 5.08
C GLU A 58 -5.36 -15.65 4.20
N ARG A 59 -5.41 -15.49 2.87
CA ARG A 59 -5.34 -16.61 1.92
C ARG A 59 -4.01 -17.36 2.01
N ILE A 60 -2.89 -16.65 2.09
CA ILE A 60 -1.56 -17.27 2.24
C ILE A 60 -1.48 -18.05 3.55
N MET A 61 -1.93 -17.46 4.66
CA MET A 61 -1.90 -18.10 5.97
C MET A 61 -2.84 -19.30 6.05
N ALA A 62 -4.00 -19.26 5.41
CA ALA A 62 -4.89 -20.41 5.31
C ALA A 62 -4.23 -21.58 4.56
N ILE A 63 -3.56 -21.30 3.44
CA ILE A 63 -2.79 -22.32 2.70
C ILE A 63 -1.67 -22.88 3.57
N ALA A 64 -0.90 -22.02 4.25
CA ALA A 64 0.19 -22.44 5.13
C ALA A 64 -0.31 -23.34 6.27
N LYS A 65 -1.46 -23.01 6.87
CA LYS A 65 -2.09 -23.81 7.93
C LYS A 65 -2.57 -25.17 7.46
N GLU A 66 -3.07 -25.28 6.23
CA GLU A 66 -3.46 -26.57 5.67
C GLU A 66 -2.22 -27.40 5.28
N ALA A 67 -1.22 -26.78 4.66
CA ALA A 67 0.03 -27.43 4.31
C ALA A 67 0.79 -27.94 5.54
N SER A 68 0.79 -27.20 6.66
CA SER A 68 1.52 -27.59 7.88
C SER A 68 1.08 -28.94 8.43
N LYS A 69 -0.15 -29.36 8.18
CA LYS A 69 -0.69 -30.66 8.62
C LYS A 69 -0.06 -31.85 7.91
N LEU A 70 0.58 -31.61 6.76
CA LEU A 70 1.25 -32.64 5.96
C LEU A 70 2.68 -32.91 6.46
N PHE A 71 3.23 -32.04 7.30
CA PHE A 71 4.59 -32.19 7.81
C PHE A 71 4.58 -32.97 9.13
N PRO A 72 5.53 -33.90 9.32
CA PRO A 72 5.72 -34.56 10.61
C PRO A 72 5.97 -33.56 11.75
N PRO A 73 5.53 -33.86 12.98
CA PRO A 73 5.88 -33.07 14.16
C PRO A 73 7.40 -32.89 14.29
N GLY A 74 7.84 -31.66 14.58
CA GLY A 74 9.28 -31.34 14.71
C GLY A 74 10.00 -31.00 13.41
N THR A 75 9.30 -30.98 12.27
CA THR A 75 9.89 -30.49 11.01
C THR A 75 10.25 -29.00 11.12
N SER A 76 11.50 -28.67 10.86
CA SER A 76 12.02 -27.30 10.87
C SER A 76 12.89 -27.06 9.64
N SER A 77 12.88 -25.82 9.13
CA SER A 77 13.87 -25.34 8.16
C SER A 77 15.09 -24.70 8.84
N ASP A 78 15.15 -24.77 10.17
CA ASP A 78 16.33 -24.43 10.93
C ASP A 78 17.40 -25.51 10.71
N HIS A 79 18.55 -25.09 10.21
CA HIS A 79 19.71 -25.91 9.91
C HIS A 79 20.95 -25.43 10.67
N SER A 80 20.75 -24.65 11.74
CA SER A 80 21.84 -24.11 12.58
C SER A 80 22.73 -25.18 13.19
N ASP A 81 22.27 -26.43 13.25
CA ASP A 81 23.03 -27.60 13.66
C ASP A 81 24.11 -28.02 12.64
N LEU A 82 23.88 -27.74 11.35
CA LEU A 82 24.79 -28.11 10.25
C LEU A 82 25.96 -27.12 10.06
N TYR A 83 25.88 -25.94 10.67
CA TYR A 83 26.86 -24.88 10.50
C TYR A 83 27.53 -24.52 11.84
N ASP A 84 28.78 -24.08 11.79
CA ASP A 84 29.48 -23.51 12.93
C ASP A 84 29.05 -22.04 13.19
N GLN A 85 29.66 -21.43 14.20
CA GLN A 85 29.37 -20.06 14.60
C GLN A 85 29.73 -19.01 13.53
N ASP A 86 30.60 -19.38 12.59
CA ASP A 86 31.06 -18.54 11.48
C ASP A 86 30.23 -18.82 10.21
N GLY A 87 29.27 -19.75 10.27
CA GLY A 87 28.37 -20.13 9.17
C GLY A 87 28.99 -21.13 8.20
N LEU A 88 30.09 -21.78 8.54
CA LEU A 88 30.73 -22.82 7.73
C LEU A 88 30.14 -24.19 8.06
N PRO A 89 30.05 -25.12 7.08
CA PRO A 89 29.61 -26.49 7.35
C PRO A 89 30.51 -27.15 8.40
N ARG A 90 29.89 -27.82 9.38
CA ARG A 90 30.62 -28.66 10.33
C ARG A 90 31.10 -29.98 9.72
#